data_AF-A0A970GLV9-F1
#
_entry.id   AF-A0A970GLV9-F1
#
_cell.length_a   1.000
_cell.length_b   1.000
_cell.length_c   1.000
_cell.angle_alpha   90.00
_cell.angle_beta   90.00
_cell.angle_gamma   90.00
#
_symmetry.space_group_name_H-M   'P 1'
#
loop_
_entity.id
_entity.type
_entity.pdbx_description
1 polymer ?
#
loop_
_entity_poly.entity_id
_entity_poly.type
_entity_poly.pdbx_seq_one_letter_code
_entity_poly.pdbx_strand_id
1 'polypeptide(L)'
;MAEVDREVVETHETRISIADVPGAIDAGGEMALKIDVSCPSGCNLQGMAIKIVDSQGDEIAEAALSSADEAGGELELSLKAPVEPGEYTWTAFALRQETEDILHEGSSAEFSFTVKHHSISLTVWGISSPIGTGEKLKVTVGGACSANCSLAGLPFTIEDAEGNQVAAGELGQEVLPQTRGVYWRELELDAPGEEGVHNWVVKCDPSALEFPHQARPCEFAFRTTMPPEHTVTVQVFDLYTELPLEDANVMVGLYRGVTDQEGIAILRVAGGKQDLCVSKQGYDFFQTSVDITGDETIKVELPLAALM
;
A
#
# COMPACT_ATOMS: atom_id res chain seq x y z
N MET A 1 17.82 -40.96 -67.84
CA MET A 1 18.05 -39.86 -66.90
C MET A 1 16.73 -39.11 -66.80
N ALA A 2 15.96 -39.42 -65.77
CA ALA A 2 14.74 -38.67 -65.46
C ALA A 2 15.16 -37.42 -64.72
N GLU A 3 14.99 -36.25 -65.34
CA GLU A 3 14.88 -35.00 -64.59
C GLU A 3 13.61 -35.11 -63.75
N VAL A 4 13.80 -35.23 -62.44
CA VAL A 4 12.72 -35.07 -61.47
C VAL A 4 12.41 -33.59 -61.45
N ASP A 5 11.29 -33.24 -62.10
CA ASP A 5 10.66 -31.93 -62.02
C ASP A 5 10.49 -31.59 -60.52
N ARG A 6 11.18 -30.55 -60.06
CA ARG A 6 10.95 -29.99 -58.73
C ARG A 6 9.67 -29.16 -58.84
N GLU A 7 8.59 -29.62 -58.23
CA GLU A 7 7.39 -28.81 -58.02
C GLU A 7 7.80 -27.45 -57.46
N VAL A 8 7.37 -26.38 -58.13
CA VAL A 8 7.61 -25.01 -57.70
C VAL A 8 6.64 -24.75 -56.56
N VAL A 9 7.12 -24.93 -55.34
CA VAL A 9 6.42 -24.52 -54.12
C VAL A 9 6.35 -22.99 -54.12
N GLU A 10 5.15 -22.42 -54.15
CA GLU A 10 4.98 -20.97 -54.08
C GLU A 10 5.33 -20.49 -52.67
N THR A 11 6.17 -19.46 -52.58
CA THR A 11 6.62 -18.91 -51.29
C THR A 11 5.80 -17.68 -50.91
N HIS A 12 5.19 -17.70 -49.72
CA HIS A 12 4.46 -16.57 -49.16
C HIS A 12 5.16 -16.03 -47.91
N GLU A 13 5.35 -14.70 -47.86
CA GLU A 13 5.80 -14.03 -46.64
C GLU A 13 4.68 -13.99 -45.60
N THR A 14 5.05 -14.13 -44.32
CA THR A 14 4.13 -13.89 -43.19
C THR A 14 4.51 -12.62 -42.44
N ARG A 15 3.54 -11.99 -41.78
CA ARG A 15 3.76 -10.88 -40.86
C ARG A 15 3.13 -11.20 -39.52
N ILE A 16 3.92 -11.10 -38.47
CA ILE A 16 3.50 -11.25 -37.09
C ILE A 16 3.39 -9.88 -36.42
N SER A 17 2.32 -9.69 -35.65
CA SER A 17 2.14 -8.54 -34.76
C SER A 17 1.71 -9.01 -33.39
N ILE A 18 2.13 -8.28 -32.36
CA ILE A 18 1.87 -8.60 -30.96
C ILE A 18 1.16 -7.40 -30.35
N ALA A 19 0.02 -7.65 -29.71
CA ALA A 19 -0.80 -6.67 -29.02
C ALA A 19 -0.86 -6.98 -27.51
N ASP A 20 -1.34 -6.01 -26.74
CA ASP A 20 -1.57 -6.08 -25.30
C ASP A 20 -0.31 -6.36 -24.45
N VAL A 21 0.87 -6.04 -24.99
CA VAL A 21 2.13 -6.11 -24.24
C VAL A 21 2.09 -5.11 -23.08
N PRO A 22 2.18 -5.56 -21.82
CA PRO A 22 2.19 -4.65 -20.68
C PRO A 22 3.51 -3.88 -20.62
N GLY A 23 3.45 -2.56 -20.44
CA GLY A 23 4.66 -1.76 -20.25
C GLY A 23 5.43 -2.13 -18.97
N ALA A 24 4.72 -2.56 -17.93
CA ALA A 24 5.33 -3.12 -16.73
C ALA A 24 4.42 -4.16 -16.07
N ILE A 25 5.04 -5.14 -15.43
CA ILE A 25 4.38 -6.25 -14.74
C ILE A 25 5.13 -6.58 -13.44
N ASP A 26 4.42 -7.10 -12.45
CA ASP A 26 5.04 -7.58 -11.22
C ASP A 26 5.85 -8.85 -11.46
N ALA A 27 6.92 -9.06 -10.69
CA ALA A 27 7.72 -10.29 -10.70
C ALA A 27 6.83 -11.52 -10.57
N GLY A 28 6.99 -12.49 -11.48
CA GLY A 28 6.17 -13.70 -11.55
C GLY A 28 4.70 -13.48 -11.97
N GLY A 29 4.31 -12.27 -12.34
CA GLY A 29 2.94 -11.94 -12.76
C GLY A 29 2.57 -12.57 -14.10
N GLU A 30 1.27 -12.70 -14.35
CA GLU A 30 0.74 -13.22 -15.61
C GLU A 30 0.49 -12.08 -16.61
N MET A 31 1.02 -12.23 -17.83
CA MET A 31 0.71 -11.36 -18.97
C MET A 31 -0.11 -12.13 -20.00
N ALA A 32 -1.20 -11.53 -20.46
CA ALA A 32 -1.95 -12.01 -21.61
C ALA A 32 -1.46 -11.26 -22.85
N LEU A 33 -1.08 -12.01 -23.88
CA LEU A 33 -0.65 -11.47 -25.17
C LEU A 33 -1.61 -11.93 -26.25
N LYS A 34 -1.89 -11.05 -27.20
CA LYS A 34 -2.55 -11.39 -28.45
C LYS A 34 -1.54 -11.34 -29.59
N ILE A 35 -1.42 -12.45 -30.31
CA ILE A 35 -0.50 -12.61 -31.43
C ILE A 35 -1.33 -12.84 -32.68
N ASP A 36 -1.17 -11.95 -33.65
CA ASP A 36 -1.80 -12.04 -34.96
C ASP A 36 -0.74 -12.32 -36.01
N VAL A 37 -1.00 -13.32 -36.86
CA VAL A 37 -0.16 -13.60 -38.03
C VAL A 37 -1.00 -13.50 -39.28
N SER A 38 -0.52 -12.72 -40.23
CA SER A 38 -1.18 -12.50 -41.52
C SER A 38 -0.29 -12.94 -42.69
N CYS A 39 -0.93 -13.46 -43.72
CA CYS A 39 -0.31 -13.71 -45.02
C CYS A 39 -0.94 -12.73 -46.03
N PRO A 40 -0.16 -11.87 -46.72
CA PRO A 40 -0.69 -10.92 -47.70
C PRO A 40 -1.46 -11.59 -48.86
N SER A 41 -1.16 -12.86 -49.15
CA SER A 41 -1.88 -13.67 -50.14
C SER A 41 -3.22 -14.21 -49.65
N GLY A 42 -3.60 -13.96 -48.39
CA GLY A 42 -4.89 -14.34 -47.84
C GLY A 42 -5.00 -15.79 -47.37
N CYS A 43 -3.88 -16.46 -47.09
CA CYS A 43 -3.85 -17.86 -46.67
C CYS A 43 -4.40 -18.06 -45.24
N ASN A 44 -5.01 -19.22 -45.00
CA ASN A 44 -5.33 -19.70 -43.65
C ASN A 44 -4.06 -20.22 -42.98
N LEU A 45 -3.69 -19.66 -41.84
CA LEU A 45 -2.48 -20.01 -41.09
C LEU A 45 -2.77 -20.86 -39.84
N GLN A 46 -3.97 -21.43 -39.74
CA GLN A 46 -4.34 -22.32 -38.65
C GLN A 46 -3.34 -23.46 -38.47
N GLY A 47 -2.93 -23.70 -37.22
CA GLY A 47 -1.96 -24.73 -36.87
C GLY A 47 -0.50 -24.31 -37.05
N MET A 48 -0.21 -23.12 -37.58
CA MET A 48 1.15 -22.58 -37.61
C MET A 48 1.69 -22.45 -36.19
N ALA A 49 2.88 -23.00 -35.95
CA ALA A 49 3.53 -22.96 -34.64
C ALA A 49 4.15 -21.58 -34.39
N ILE A 50 3.83 -21.01 -33.23
CA ILE A 50 4.40 -19.80 -32.68
C ILE A 50 5.30 -20.18 -31.51
N LYS A 51 6.56 -19.76 -31.57
CA LYS A 51 7.55 -19.97 -30.52
C LYS A 51 7.98 -18.63 -29.93
N ILE A 52 7.98 -18.50 -28.61
CA ILE A 52 8.48 -17.32 -27.91
C ILE A 52 9.77 -17.70 -27.21
N VAL A 53 10.81 -16.89 -27.42
CA VAL A 53 12.11 -17.07 -26.79
C VAL A 53 12.56 -15.77 -26.11
N ASP A 54 13.42 -15.91 -25.12
CA ASP A 54 14.07 -14.78 -24.48
C ASP A 54 15.29 -14.26 -25.25
N SER A 55 15.96 -13.24 -24.69
CA SER A 55 17.15 -12.63 -25.28
C SER A 55 18.39 -13.55 -25.29
N GLN A 56 18.38 -14.63 -24.52
CA GLN A 56 19.42 -15.67 -24.54
C GLN A 56 19.09 -16.78 -25.55
N GLY A 57 17.88 -16.78 -26.10
CA GLY A 57 17.36 -17.78 -27.03
C GLY A 57 16.71 -18.98 -26.32
N ASP A 58 16.50 -18.89 -25.02
CA ASP A 58 15.79 -19.93 -24.26
C ASP A 58 14.29 -19.85 -24.55
N GLU A 59 13.66 -21.02 -24.71
CA GLU A 59 12.24 -21.11 -25.02
C GLU A 59 11.38 -20.80 -23.80
N ILE A 60 10.47 -19.85 -23.98
CA ILE A 60 9.49 -19.45 -22.96
C ILE A 60 8.17 -20.16 -23.17
N ALA A 61 7.72 -20.28 -24.43
CA ALA A 61 6.48 -20.96 -24.78
C ALA A 61 6.44 -21.37 -26.26
N GLU A 62 5.64 -22.39 -26.56
CA GLU A 62 5.27 -22.80 -27.90
C GLU A 62 3.77 -23.09 -27.96
N ALA A 63 3.08 -22.57 -28.99
CA ALA A 63 1.66 -22.77 -29.20
C ALA A 63 1.32 -22.68 -30.70
N ALA A 64 0.15 -23.16 -31.12
CA ALA A 64 -0.27 -23.13 -32.52
C ALA A 64 -1.41 -22.12 -32.73
N LEU A 65 -1.41 -21.44 -33.88
CA LEU A 65 -2.46 -20.50 -34.25
C LEU A 65 -3.82 -21.19 -34.35
N SER A 66 -4.84 -20.52 -33.84
CA SER A 66 -6.24 -20.88 -34.08
C SER A 66 -6.74 -20.22 -35.37
N SER A 67 -7.78 -20.80 -36.00
CA SER A 67 -8.38 -20.20 -37.19
C SER A 67 -9.03 -18.86 -36.85
N ALA A 68 -8.63 -17.79 -37.55
CA ALA A 68 -9.37 -16.54 -37.55
C ALA A 68 -10.57 -16.63 -38.51
N ASP A 69 -11.64 -15.87 -38.26
CA ASP A 69 -12.82 -15.80 -39.14
C ASP A 69 -12.50 -15.16 -40.52
N GLU A 70 -11.30 -14.58 -40.69
CA GLU A 70 -10.74 -14.02 -41.93
C GLU A 70 -9.32 -14.55 -42.19
N ALA A 71 -8.75 -14.26 -43.38
CA ALA A 71 -7.41 -14.71 -43.76
C ALA A 71 -6.31 -14.36 -42.73
N GLY A 72 -5.57 -15.37 -42.26
CA GLY A 72 -4.56 -15.25 -41.21
C GLY A 72 -4.75 -16.28 -40.10
N GLY A 73 -4.22 -15.99 -38.91
CA GLY A 73 -4.42 -16.77 -37.69
C GLY A 73 -4.16 -15.92 -36.44
N GLU A 74 -4.90 -16.21 -35.38
CA GLU A 74 -4.81 -15.52 -34.10
C GLU A 74 -4.49 -16.51 -32.96
N LEU A 75 -3.73 -16.03 -31.98
CA LEU A 75 -3.41 -16.75 -30.76
C LEU A 75 -3.44 -15.80 -29.56
N GLU A 76 -4.28 -16.13 -28.57
CA GLU A 76 -4.19 -15.57 -27.23
C GLU A 76 -3.37 -16.50 -26.34
N LEU A 77 -2.38 -15.95 -25.64
CA LEU A 77 -1.46 -16.71 -24.79
C LEU A 77 -1.26 -16.01 -23.45
N SER A 78 -1.28 -16.79 -22.36
CA SER A 78 -0.91 -16.31 -21.02
C SER A 78 0.50 -16.78 -20.67
N LEU A 79 1.41 -15.85 -20.41
CA LEU A 79 2.80 -16.09 -20.03
C LEU A 79 3.09 -15.61 -18.61
N LYS A 80 4.03 -16.26 -17.94
CA LYS A 80 4.55 -15.77 -16.65
C LYS A 80 5.77 -14.91 -16.85
N ALA A 81 5.76 -13.71 -16.27
CA ALA A 81 6.93 -12.84 -16.23
C ALA A 81 8.05 -13.49 -15.42
N PRO A 82 9.32 -13.17 -15.73
CA PRO A 82 10.46 -13.53 -14.89
C PRO A 82 10.29 -13.10 -13.43
N VAL A 83 10.98 -13.78 -12.52
CA VAL A 83 10.96 -13.46 -11.08
C VAL A 83 11.93 -12.34 -10.71
N GLU A 84 12.96 -12.10 -11.52
CA GLU A 84 13.93 -11.05 -11.27
C GLU A 84 13.43 -9.71 -11.86
N PRO A 85 13.55 -8.58 -11.14
CA PRO A 85 13.14 -7.28 -11.66
C PRO A 85 14.16 -6.77 -12.68
N GLY A 86 13.67 -6.15 -13.75
CA GLY A 86 14.53 -5.68 -14.83
C GLY A 86 13.76 -5.40 -16.12
N GLU A 87 14.50 -4.98 -17.15
CA GLU A 87 13.97 -4.86 -18.50
C GLU A 87 14.19 -6.17 -19.25
N TYR A 88 13.14 -6.66 -19.91
CA TYR A 88 13.15 -7.88 -20.68
C TYR A 88 12.72 -7.61 -22.11
N THR A 89 13.35 -8.30 -23.05
CA THR A 89 12.98 -8.34 -24.46
C THR A 89 12.84 -9.79 -24.86
N TRP A 90 11.66 -10.14 -25.38
CA TRP A 90 11.34 -11.45 -25.91
C TRP A 90 11.00 -11.33 -27.40
N THR A 91 11.17 -12.43 -28.12
CA THR A 91 10.88 -12.51 -29.56
C THR A 91 9.90 -13.63 -29.82
N ALA A 92 8.77 -13.30 -30.47
CA ALA A 92 7.85 -14.28 -31.00
C ALA A 92 8.22 -14.63 -32.44
N PHE A 93 8.27 -15.91 -32.75
CA PHE A 93 8.57 -16.47 -34.06
C PHE A 93 7.36 -17.23 -34.59
N ALA A 94 6.82 -16.80 -35.71
CA ALA A 94 5.97 -17.65 -36.54
C ALA A 94 6.89 -18.59 -37.32
N LEU A 95 6.82 -19.89 -37.03
CA LEU A 95 7.70 -20.87 -37.65
C LEU A 95 7.31 -21.12 -39.11
N ARG A 96 8.33 -21.39 -39.93
CA ARG A 96 8.16 -21.79 -41.32
C ARG A 96 7.24 -23.01 -41.42
N GLN A 97 6.24 -22.95 -42.29
CA GLN A 97 5.26 -24.02 -42.49
C GLN A 97 5.03 -24.30 -43.98
N GLU A 98 4.85 -25.56 -44.33
CA GLU A 98 4.52 -26.01 -45.70
C GLU A 98 3.12 -26.64 -45.68
N THR A 99 2.24 -26.15 -46.56
CA THR A 99 0.85 -26.59 -46.67
C THR A 99 0.44 -26.57 -48.13
N GLU A 100 -0.05 -27.70 -48.66
CA GLU A 100 -0.67 -27.81 -50.00
C GLU A 100 0.07 -26.99 -51.08
N ASP A 101 1.39 -27.23 -51.23
CA ASP A 101 2.29 -26.62 -52.22
C ASP A 101 2.63 -25.13 -52.02
N ILE A 102 2.26 -24.56 -50.87
CA ILE A 102 2.66 -23.22 -50.43
C ILE A 102 3.62 -23.33 -49.25
N LEU A 103 4.76 -22.64 -49.37
CA LEU A 103 5.70 -22.44 -48.30
C LEU A 103 5.49 -21.06 -47.67
N HIS A 104 5.02 -21.05 -46.42
CA HIS A 104 4.98 -19.84 -45.61
C HIS A 104 6.34 -19.62 -44.96
N GLU A 105 7.00 -18.52 -45.30
CA GLU A 105 8.23 -18.11 -44.62
C GLU A 105 7.93 -17.72 -43.18
N GLY A 106 8.85 -18.08 -42.29
CA GLY A 106 8.74 -17.67 -40.89
C GLY A 106 8.95 -16.16 -40.75
N SER A 107 8.32 -15.58 -39.73
CA SER A 107 8.47 -14.17 -39.39
C SER A 107 8.67 -14.01 -37.89
N SER A 108 9.16 -12.85 -37.45
CA SER A 108 9.36 -12.56 -36.03
C SER A 108 8.95 -11.15 -35.65
N ALA A 109 8.54 -11.00 -34.39
CA ALA A 109 8.28 -9.71 -33.77
C ALA A 109 8.88 -9.70 -32.36
N GLU A 110 9.59 -8.63 -32.04
CA GLU A 110 10.14 -8.39 -30.72
C GLU A 110 9.20 -7.52 -29.88
N PHE A 111 9.20 -7.75 -28.58
CA PHE A 111 8.49 -6.92 -27.63
C PHE A 111 9.25 -6.84 -26.30
N SER A 112 9.08 -5.72 -25.60
CA SER A 112 9.78 -5.43 -24.35
C SER A 112 8.82 -5.03 -23.26
N PHE A 113 9.17 -5.39 -22.03
CA PHE A 113 8.41 -5.07 -20.82
C PHE A 113 9.34 -4.96 -19.61
N THR A 114 8.88 -4.26 -18.57
CA THR A 114 9.64 -4.14 -17.30
C THR A 114 9.02 -5.00 -16.20
N VAL A 115 9.82 -5.86 -15.59
CA VAL A 115 9.46 -6.58 -14.37
C VAL A 115 9.79 -5.73 -13.15
N LYS A 116 8.82 -5.55 -12.25
CA LYS A 116 8.92 -4.75 -11.04
C LYS A 116 8.93 -5.61 -9.77
N HIS A 117 9.54 -5.07 -8.72
CA HIS A 117 9.40 -5.60 -7.37
C HIS A 117 7.94 -5.51 -6.91
N HIS A 118 7.52 -6.46 -6.09
CA HIS A 118 6.29 -6.28 -5.32
C HIS A 118 6.51 -5.22 -4.25
N SER A 119 5.58 -4.29 -4.11
CA SER A 119 5.69 -3.23 -3.11
C SER A 119 5.02 -3.64 -1.80
N ILE A 120 5.72 -3.50 -0.67
CA ILE A 120 5.14 -3.67 0.66
C ILE A 120 4.85 -2.29 1.26
N SER A 121 3.57 -2.05 1.54
CA SER A 121 3.12 -0.88 2.29
C SER A 121 2.95 -1.24 3.76
N LEU A 122 3.74 -0.62 4.63
CA LEU A 122 3.56 -0.69 6.08
C LEU A 122 2.59 0.38 6.56
N THR A 123 1.84 0.11 7.63
CA THR A 123 0.91 1.07 8.25
C THR A 123 0.93 0.88 9.76
N VAL A 124 0.75 1.97 10.50
CA VAL A 124 0.73 1.98 11.97
C VAL A 124 -0.55 2.65 12.46
N TRP A 125 -1.21 2.04 13.45
CA TRP A 125 -2.42 2.58 14.08
C TRP A 125 -2.57 2.15 15.54
N GLY A 126 -3.63 2.62 16.21
CA GLY A 126 -3.97 2.23 17.59
C GLY A 126 -3.23 3.01 18.69
N ILE A 127 -2.44 4.03 18.33
CA ILE A 127 -1.67 4.82 19.30
C ILE A 127 -2.57 5.87 19.95
N SER A 128 -2.71 5.79 21.27
CA SER A 128 -3.50 6.73 22.08
C SER A 128 -2.62 7.90 22.56
N SER A 129 -2.43 8.93 21.73
CA SER A 129 -1.60 10.10 22.08
C SER A 129 -2.44 11.27 22.62
N PRO A 130 -1.99 12.01 23.66
CA PRO A 130 -0.70 11.89 24.35
C PRO A 130 -0.64 10.70 25.34
N ILE A 131 0.57 10.23 25.63
CA ILE A 131 0.87 9.09 26.53
C ILE A 131 1.67 9.61 27.72
N GLY A 132 1.46 9.07 28.93
CA GLY A 132 2.30 9.40 30.08
C GLY A 132 3.76 8.96 29.86
N THR A 133 4.74 9.76 30.30
CA THR A 133 6.15 9.36 30.21
C THR A 133 6.38 8.05 30.97
N GLY A 134 7.05 7.08 30.33
CA GLY A 134 7.29 5.75 30.90
C GLY A 134 6.05 4.85 31.01
N GLU A 135 4.86 5.28 30.55
CA GLU A 135 3.69 4.41 30.48
C GLU A 135 3.78 3.44 29.29
N LYS A 136 2.91 2.42 29.29
CA LYS A 136 2.77 1.52 28.15
C LYS A 136 1.93 2.18 27.06
N LEU A 137 2.40 2.13 25.82
CA LEU A 137 1.60 2.43 24.64
C LEU A 137 1.28 1.16 23.85
N LYS A 138 0.06 1.10 23.33
CA LYS A 138 -0.33 0.10 22.35
C LYS A 138 -0.10 0.64 20.95
N VAL A 139 0.51 -0.17 20.11
CA VAL A 139 0.72 0.13 18.70
C VAL A 139 0.38 -1.10 17.88
N THR A 140 -0.33 -0.91 16.78
CA THR A 140 -0.57 -1.95 15.80
C THR A 140 0.23 -1.65 14.55
N VAL A 141 1.00 -2.63 14.09
CA VAL A 141 1.73 -2.60 12.83
C VAL A 141 1.01 -3.51 11.84
N GLY A 142 0.79 -3.01 10.62
CA GLY A 142 0.27 -3.78 9.51
C GLY A 142 1.13 -3.68 8.27
N GLY A 143 1.03 -4.69 7.40
CA GLY A 143 1.70 -4.74 6.11
C GLY A 143 0.80 -5.36 5.04
N ALA A 144 0.86 -4.83 3.83
CA ALA A 144 0.22 -5.42 2.65
C ALA A 144 1.17 -5.38 1.46
N CYS A 145 1.06 -6.39 0.59
CA CYS A 145 1.82 -6.50 -0.65
C CYS A 145 0.93 -6.13 -1.84
N SER A 146 1.45 -5.35 -2.80
CA SER A 146 0.70 -4.97 -4.01
C SER A 146 0.24 -6.16 -4.86
N ALA A 147 0.98 -7.27 -4.81
CA ALA A 147 0.66 -8.52 -5.48
C ALA A 147 -0.10 -9.53 -4.60
N ASN A 148 -0.56 -9.12 -3.40
CA ASN A 148 -1.23 -9.98 -2.42
C ASN A 148 -0.43 -11.21 -1.97
N CYS A 149 0.90 -11.16 -2.03
CA CYS A 149 1.74 -12.18 -1.42
C CYS A 149 1.45 -12.31 0.08
N SER A 150 1.61 -13.52 0.61
CA SER A 150 1.52 -13.71 2.05
C SER A 150 2.69 -13.01 2.75
N LEU A 151 2.37 -12.17 3.73
CA LEU A 151 3.34 -11.53 4.61
C LEU A 151 3.29 -12.14 6.02
N ALA A 152 2.71 -13.33 6.16
CA ALA A 152 2.57 -14.02 7.42
C ALA A 152 3.95 -14.26 8.07
N GLY A 153 4.13 -13.81 9.31
CA GLY A 153 5.41 -13.95 10.03
C GLY A 153 6.54 -13.07 9.51
N LEU A 154 6.28 -12.10 8.62
CA LEU A 154 7.34 -11.20 8.13
C LEU A 154 7.91 -10.35 9.29
N PRO A 155 9.22 -10.42 9.57
CA PRO A 155 9.83 -9.66 10.65
C PRO A 155 9.86 -8.15 10.35
N PHE A 156 9.68 -7.36 11.40
CA PHE A 156 9.82 -5.91 11.36
C PHE A 156 10.50 -5.38 12.62
N THR A 157 11.11 -4.21 12.50
CA THR A 157 11.69 -3.44 13.59
C THR A 157 11.00 -2.09 13.71
N ILE A 158 11.02 -1.54 14.91
CA ILE A 158 10.61 -0.16 15.21
C ILE A 158 11.84 0.54 15.76
N GLU A 159 12.20 1.65 15.14
CA GLU A 159 13.36 2.47 15.51
C GLU A 159 12.90 3.86 15.94
N ASP A 160 13.62 4.46 16.89
CA ASP A 160 13.43 5.86 17.27
C ASP A 160 14.07 6.82 16.24
N ALA A 161 14.00 8.13 16.52
CA ALA A 161 14.55 9.16 15.65
C ALA A 161 16.09 9.14 15.54
N GLU A 162 16.77 8.46 16.47
CA GLU A 162 18.23 8.27 16.45
C GLU A 162 18.64 6.98 15.72
N GLY A 163 17.67 6.16 15.32
CA GLY A 163 17.88 4.86 14.70
C GLY A 163 18.13 3.73 15.71
N ASN A 164 17.89 3.97 17.01
CA ASN A 164 17.95 2.90 17.99
C ASN A 164 16.69 2.05 17.90
N GLN A 165 16.85 0.72 17.89
CA GLN A 165 15.72 -0.18 17.89
C GLN A 165 15.00 -0.14 19.25
N VAL A 166 13.75 0.32 19.25
CA VAL A 166 12.88 0.34 20.43
C VAL A 166 12.01 -0.91 20.53
N ALA A 167 11.75 -1.57 19.40
CA ALA A 167 11.00 -2.83 19.37
C ALA A 167 11.31 -3.67 18.12
N ALA A 168 10.96 -4.94 18.19
CA ALA A 168 10.92 -5.82 17.03
C ALA A 168 9.73 -6.78 17.16
N GLY A 169 9.26 -7.28 16.03
CA GLY A 169 8.16 -8.24 15.96
C GLY A 169 8.08 -8.90 14.60
N GLU A 170 7.01 -9.66 14.40
CA GLU A 170 6.68 -10.29 13.12
C GLU A 170 5.21 -10.05 12.83
N LEU A 171 4.82 -9.81 11.58
CA LEU A 171 3.40 -9.70 11.23
C LEU A 171 2.65 -11.00 11.60
N GLY A 172 1.37 -10.86 11.96
CA GLY A 172 0.53 -12.00 12.32
C GLY A 172 0.36 -13.01 11.18
N GLN A 173 -0.21 -14.16 11.50
CA GLN A 173 -0.48 -15.22 10.52
C GLN A 173 -1.77 -14.98 9.72
N GLU A 174 -2.65 -14.13 10.25
CA GLU A 174 -3.97 -13.87 9.69
C GLU A 174 -4.05 -12.47 9.09
N VAL A 175 -4.86 -12.36 8.04
CA VAL A 175 -5.22 -11.09 7.42
C VAL A 175 -6.29 -10.41 8.27
N LEU A 176 -6.15 -9.10 8.48
CA LEU A 176 -7.15 -8.28 9.16
C LEU A 176 -8.50 -8.41 8.43
N PRO A 177 -9.59 -8.79 9.12
CA PRO A 177 -10.89 -8.97 8.49
C PRO A 177 -11.31 -7.72 7.71
N GLN A 178 -12.01 -7.94 6.59
CA GLN A 178 -12.51 -6.88 5.70
C GLN A 178 -11.42 -6.06 4.99
N THR A 179 -10.15 -6.46 5.06
CA THR A 179 -9.07 -5.87 4.27
C THR A 179 -8.68 -6.73 3.09
N ARG A 180 -7.99 -6.13 2.11
CA ARG A 180 -7.38 -6.84 0.98
C ARG A 180 -5.94 -7.26 1.33
N GLY A 181 -5.78 -8.17 2.29
CA GLY A 181 -4.46 -8.77 2.57
C GLY A 181 -3.55 -8.01 3.55
N VAL A 182 -4.11 -7.22 4.47
CA VAL A 182 -3.31 -6.59 5.53
C VAL A 182 -3.00 -7.61 6.63
N TYR A 183 -1.76 -8.08 6.72
CA TYR A 183 -1.27 -8.83 7.87
C TYR A 183 -0.92 -7.85 8.98
N TRP A 184 -1.20 -8.18 10.24
CA TRP A 184 -1.09 -7.20 11.33
C TRP A 184 -0.64 -7.82 12.65
N ARG A 185 -0.12 -6.98 13.55
CA ARG A 185 0.23 -7.34 14.92
C ARG A 185 0.10 -6.14 15.86
N GLU A 186 -0.54 -6.37 17.00
CA GLU A 186 -0.52 -5.44 18.13
C GLU A 186 0.72 -5.71 19.01
N LEU A 187 1.33 -4.63 19.48
CA LEU A 187 2.46 -4.62 20.40
C LEU A 187 2.16 -3.67 21.56
N GLU A 188 2.73 -3.99 22.71
CA GLU A 188 2.76 -3.10 23.87
C GLU A 188 4.21 -2.67 24.10
N LEU A 189 4.47 -1.36 24.02
CA LEU A 189 5.80 -0.76 24.08
C LEU A 189 5.90 0.22 25.24
N ASP A 190 7.12 0.49 25.70
CA ASP A 190 7.38 1.54 26.69
C ASP A 190 7.47 2.90 26.01
N ALA A 191 6.67 3.86 26.49
CA ALA A 191 6.77 5.24 26.04
C ALA A 191 8.08 5.86 26.56
N PRO A 192 8.74 6.73 25.79
CA PRO A 192 9.93 7.44 26.25
C PRO A 192 9.70 8.16 27.59
N GLY A 193 10.74 8.18 28.42
CA GLY A 193 10.72 8.85 29.72
C GLY A 193 10.80 10.39 29.63
N GLU A 194 11.01 10.92 28.42
CA GLU A 194 11.12 12.35 28.14
C GLU A 194 9.82 12.89 27.56
N GLU A 195 9.39 14.08 27.99
CA GLU A 195 8.24 14.77 27.39
C GLU A 195 8.59 15.28 25.99
N GLY A 196 7.65 15.19 25.05
CA GLY A 196 7.84 15.74 23.72
C GLY A 196 7.20 14.93 22.62
N VAL A 197 7.47 15.33 21.38
CA VAL A 197 7.05 14.59 20.19
C VAL A 197 8.14 13.59 19.83
N HIS A 198 7.76 12.33 19.68
CA HIS A 198 8.61 11.23 19.29
C HIS A 198 8.22 10.77 17.90
N ASN A 199 9.21 10.68 17.01
CA ASN A 199 9.03 10.17 15.65
C ASN A 199 9.72 8.82 15.57
N TRP A 200 8.95 7.77 15.31
CA TRP A 200 9.44 6.40 15.18
C TRP A 200 9.19 5.88 13.78
N VAL A 201 9.99 4.90 13.36
CA VAL A 201 9.93 4.33 12.02
C VAL A 201 9.80 2.81 12.11
N VAL A 202 8.82 2.24 11.41
CA VAL A 202 8.70 0.81 11.20
C VAL A 202 9.39 0.43 9.90
N LYS A 203 10.24 -0.60 9.96
CA LYS A 203 10.92 -1.20 8.81
C LYS A 203 10.70 -2.70 8.79
N CYS A 204 10.67 -3.32 7.62
CA CYS A 204 10.71 -4.77 7.49
C CYS A 204 11.79 -5.18 6.49
N ASP A 205 12.29 -6.40 6.66
CA ASP A 205 13.22 -7.03 5.73
C ASP A 205 12.49 -8.17 5.01
N PRO A 206 12.14 -7.98 3.72
CA PRO A 206 11.42 -9.00 2.97
C PRO A 206 12.35 -9.93 2.17
N SER A 207 13.66 -9.94 2.45
CA SER A 207 14.64 -10.78 1.75
C SER A 207 14.35 -12.28 1.80
N ALA A 208 13.58 -12.75 2.79
CA ALA A 208 13.19 -14.15 2.94
C ALA A 208 11.90 -14.53 2.17
N LEU A 209 11.24 -13.58 1.50
CA LEU A 209 10.05 -13.86 0.70
C LEU A 209 10.42 -14.48 -0.65
N GLU A 210 9.49 -15.27 -1.21
CA GLU A 210 9.68 -15.99 -2.48
C GLU A 210 10.01 -15.07 -3.66
N PHE A 211 9.34 -13.91 -3.72
CA PHE A 211 9.55 -12.90 -4.75
C PHE A 211 10.37 -11.72 -4.22
N PRO A 212 11.09 -11.00 -5.10
CA PRO A 212 11.75 -9.76 -4.73
C PRO A 212 10.71 -8.70 -4.34
N HIS A 213 10.79 -8.26 -3.10
CA HIS A 213 9.93 -7.21 -2.57
C HIS A 213 10.74 -5.94 -2.29
N GLN A 214 10.08 -4.81 -2.45
CA GLN A 214 10.56 -3.52 -1.99
C GLN A 214 9.63 -3.00 -0.90
N ALA A 215 10.11 -3.01 0.35
CA ALA A 215 9.39 -2.45 1.47
C ALA A 215 9.64 -0.95 1.60
N ARG A 216 8.58 -0.19 1.87
CA ARG A 216 8.71 1.22 2.24
C ARG A 216 8.55 1.37 3.76
N PRO A 217 9.51 2.00 4.46
CA PRO A 217 9.36 2.31 5.88
C PRO A 217 8.10 3.15 6.14
N CYS A 218 7.49 2.94 7.31
CA CYS A 218 6.34 3.73 7.77
C CYS A 218 6.75 4.54 9.00
N GLU A 219 6.71 5.86 8.86
CA GLU A 219 6.96 6.78 9.97
C GLU A 219 5.64 7.06 10.71
N PHE A 220 5.73 7.18 12.03
CA PHE A 220 4.62 7.62 12.86
C PHE A 220 5.11 8.48 14.01
N ALA A 221 4.25 9.39 14.46
CA ALA A 221 4.57 10.31 15.53
C ALA A 221 3.56 10.18 16.67
N PHE A 222 4.04 10.32 17.89
CA PHE A 222 3.20 10.45 19.07
C PHE A 222 3.85 11.40 20.05
N ARG A 223 3.07 11.84 21.04
CA ARG A 223 3.52 12.75 22.08
C ARG A 223 3.49 12.08 23.44
N THR A 224 4.54 12.28 24.22
CA THR A 224 4.57 11.99 25.65
C THR A 224 4.40 13.26 26.47
N THR A 225 3.79 13.12 27.64
CA THR A 225 3.59 14.18 28.63
C THR A 225 3.77 13.59 30.03
N MET A 226 4.03 14.41 31.05
CA MET A 226 3.98 13.97 32.44
C MET A 226 2.68 13.20 32.70
N PRO A 227 2.73 12.06 33.40
CA PRO A 227 1.53 11.29 33.71
C PRO A 227 0.50 12.17 34.43
N PRO A 228 -0.80 11.94 34.18
CA PRO A 228 -1.81 12.75 34.83
C PRO A 228 -1.99 12.35 36.30
N GLU A 229 -1.63 13.27 37.20
CA GLU A 229 -1.60 13.11 38.66
C GLU A 229 -2.84 13.67 39.36
N HIS A 230 -3.54 14.62 38.72
CA HIS A 230 -4.62 15.39 39.33
C HIS A 230 -5.90 15.31 38.52
N THR A 231 -7.03 15.47 39.19
CA THR A 231 -8.35 15.59 38.59
C THR A 231 -8.77 17.05 38.57
N VAL A 232 -8.93 17.61 37.38
CA VAL A 232 -9.45 18.96 37.16
C VAL A 232 -10.89 18.85 36.67
N THR A 233 -11.80 19.45 37.43
CA THR A 233 -13.21 19.57 37.08
C THR A 233 -13.46 20.95 36.51
N VAL A 234 -13.77 21.05 35.21
CA VAL A 234 -14.09 22.32 34.55
C VAL A 234 -15.60 22.43 34.44
N GLN A 235 -16.17 23.50 34.99
CA GLN A 235 -17.59 23.80 34.91
C GLN A 235 -17.80 25.00 33.99
N VAL A 236 -18.58 24.84 32.94
CA VAL A 236 -18.74 25.84 31.87
C VAL A 236 -20.17 26.35 31.86
N PHE A 237 -20.32 27.67 31.96
CA PHE A 237 -21.61 28.35 32.01
C PHE A 237 -21.70 29.49 30.99
N ASP A 238 -22.91 29.81 30.57
CA ASP A 238 -23.20 31.03 29.85
C ASP A 238 -23.04 32.24 30.80
N LEU A 239 -22.27 33.24 30.38
CA LEU A 239 -21.93 34.40 31.21
C LEU A 239 -23.17 35.20 31.66
N TYR A 240 -24.25 35.22 30.88
CA TYR A 240 -25.39 36.09 31.12
C TYR A 240 -26.59 35.35 31.70
N THR A 241 -26.85 34.13 31.24
CA THR A 241 -27.98 33.32 31.69
C THR A 241 -27.62 32.41 32.86
N GLU A 242 -26.32 32.24 33.15
CA GLU A 242 -25.78 31.31 34.15
C GLU A 242 -26.21 29.85 33.92
N LEU A 243 -26.72 29.53 32.73
CA LEU A 243 -27.09 28.17 32.36
C LEU A 243 -25.83 27.35 32.05
N PRO A 244 -25.79 26.07 32.44
CA PRO A 244 -24.69 25.18 32.10
C PRO A 244 -24.60 24.97 30.59
N LEU A 245 -23.38 24.86 30.08
CA LEU A 245 -23.11 24.65 28.66
C LEU A 245 -22.63 23.22 28.40
N GLU A 246 -23.55 22.38 27.91
CA GLU A 246 -23.25 21.05 27.34
C GLU A 246 -22.42 21.15 26.06
N ASP A 247 -21.68 20.11 25.68
CA ASP A 247 -20.93 20.01 24.42
C ASP A 247 -19.88 21.12 24.21
N ALA A 248 -19.39 21.75 25.28
CA ALA A 248 -18.26 22.65 25.23
C ALA A 248 -16.97 21.82 25.21
N ASN A 249 -16.08 22.11 24.27
CA ASN A 249 -14.76 21.48 24.21
C ASN A 249 -13.87 22.12 25.27
N VAL A 250 -13.33 21.30 26.16
CA VAL A 250 -12.41 21.71 27.22
C VAL A 250 -11.05 21.10 26.96
N MET A 251 -10.01 21.92 27.04
CA MET A 251 -8.63 21.48 26.94
C MET A 251 -7.81 22.09 28.07
N VAL A 252 -7.11 21.26 28.83
CA VAL A 252 -6.12 21.68 29.83
C VAL A 252 -4.77 21.15 29.34
N GLY A 253 -3.91 22.03 28.85
CA GLY A 253 -2.68 21.64 28.16
C GLY A 253 -2.97 20.78 26.93
N LEU A 254 -2.64 19.49 27.02
CA LEU A 254 -2.89 18.49 25.95
C LEU A 254 -4.08 17.56 26.26
N TYR A 255 -4.62 17.64 27.48
CA TYR A 255 -5.72 16.82 27.95
C TYR A 255 -7.04 17.41 27.46
N ARG A 256 -7.93 16.58 26.93
CA ARG A 256 -9.18 17.01 26.30
C ARG A 256 -10.39 16.34 26.95
N GLY A 257 -11.48 17.08 27.00
CA GLY A 257 -12.78 16.62 27.46
C GLY A 257 -13.88 17.42 26.79
N VAL A 258 -15.12 16.95 26.96
CA VAL A 258 -16.33 17.64 26.53
C VAL A 258 -17.25 17.74 27.73
N THR A 259 -17.92 18.87 27.90
CA THR A 259 -18.87 19.04 29.00
C THR A 259 -20.15 18.23 28.79
N ASP A 260 -20.68 17.71 29.89
CA ASP A 260 -21.98 17.04 29.93
C ASP A 260 -23.16 18.04 30.03
N GLN A 261 -24.37 17.52 30.24
CA GLN A 261 -25.61 18.30 30.40
C GLN A 261 -25.58 19.29 31.57
N GLU A 262 -24.74 19.05 32.59
CA GLU A 262 -24.55 19.95 33.73
C GLU A 262 -23.42 20.97 33.47
N GLY A 263 -22.84 20.96 32.26
CA GLY A 263 -21.74 21.83 31.88
C GLY A 263 -20.40 21.40 32.46
N ILE A 264 -20.25 20.12 32.85
CA ILE A 264 -19.08 19.63 33.58
C ILE A 264 -18.21 18.76 32.68
N ALA A 265 -16.91 19.07 32.62
CA ALA A 265 -15.89 18.21 32.04
C ALA A 265 -14.88 17.81 33.13
N ILE A 266 -14.61 16.52 33.27
CA ILE A 266 -13.63 15.98 34.22
C ILE A 266 -12.43 15.49 33.44
N LEU A 267 -11.25 16.07 33.71
CA LEU A 267 -10.00 15.72 33.06
C LEU A 267 -8.99 15.25 34.10
N ARG A 268 -8.28 14.16 33.80
CA ARG A 268 -7.05 13.83 34.52
C ARG A 268 -5.87 14.52 33.82
N VAL A 269 -5.11 15.33 34.56
CA VAL A 269 -4.05 16.18 34.02
C VAL A 269 -2.79 16.09 34.86
N ALA A 270 -1.65 16.40 34.26
CA ALA A 270 -0.40 16.56 35.00
C ALA A 270 -0.39 17.83 35.86
N GLY A 271 0.41 17.85 36.92
CA GLY A 271 0.67 19.07 37.69
C GLY A 271 1.44 20.13 36.90
N GLY A 272 1.46 21.34 37.45
CA GLY A 272 2.19 22.50 36.94
C GLY A 272 1.35 23.43 36.06
N LYS A 273 2.05 24.39 35.45
CA LYS A 273 1.45 25.47 34.69
C LYS A 273 0.99 24.99 33.31
N GLN A 274 -0.31 25.08 33.05
CA GLN A 274 -0.95 24.68 31.80
C GLN A 274 -1.90 25.75 31.28
N ASP A 275 -2.20 25.70 29.98
CA ASP A 275 -3.23 26.55 29.39
C ASP A 275 -4.58 25.82 29.44
N LEU A 276 -5.57 26.46 30.06
CA LEU A 276 -6.97 26.05 30.00
C LEU A 276 -7.64 26.81 28.85
N CYS A 277 -8.15 26.06 27.88
CA CYS A 277 -8.90 26.55 26.74
C CYS A 277 -10.30 25.95 26.76
N VAL A 278 -11.33 26.78 26.55
CA VAL A 278 -12.72 26.33 26.42
C VAL A 278 -13.33 26.94 25.17
N SER A 279 -13.99 26.11 24.36
CA SER A 279 -14.67 26.56 23.14
C SER A 279 -16.03 25.89 22.95
N LYS A 280 -17.00 26.68 22.49
CA LYS A 280 -18.33 26.20 22.10
C LYS A 280 -18.82 27.02 20.91
N GLN A 281 -19.48 26.37 19.95
CA GLN A 281 -20.08 27.07 18.82
C GLN A 281 -21.08 28.12 19.31
N GLY A 282 -21.00 29.34 18.78
CA GLY A 282 -21.84 30.46 19.18
C GLY A 282 -21.36 31.23 20.41
N TYR A 283 -20.22 30.83 21.00
CA TYR A 283 -19.59 31.47 22.14
C TYR A 283 -18.19 31.97 21.80
N ASP A 284 -17.73 33.00 22.51
CA ASP A 284 -16.35 33.45 22.40
C ASP A 284 -15.38 32.40 22.98
N PHE A 285 -14.18 32.34 22.42
CA PHE A 285 -13.13 31.45 22.88
C PHE A 285 -12.55 31.94 24.22
N PHE A 286 -12.47 31.04 25.20
CA PHE A 286 -11.82 31.32 26.48
C PHE A 286 -10.45 30.66 26.55
N GLN A 287 -9.44 31.42 27.00
CA GLN A 287 -8.11 30.91 27.28
C GLN A 287 -7.51 31.60 28.50
N THR A 288 -6.95 30.81 29.41
CA THR A 288 -6.18 31.30 30.56
C THR A 288 -5.07 30.32 30.92
N SER A 289 -4.11 30.75 31.73
CA SER A 289 -3.08 29.88 32.30
C SER A 289 -3.44 29.53 33.74
N VAL A 290 -3.39 28.24 34.06
CA VAL A 290 -3.73 27.65 35.36
C VAL A 290 -2.52 26.90 35.90
N ASP A 291 -2.30 26.92 37.21
CA ASP A 291 -1.20 26.20 37.86
C ASP A 291 -1.77 25.06 38.70
N ILE A 292 -1.74 23.86 38.13
CA ILE A 292 -2.39 22.68 38.74
C ILE A 292 -1.47 22.13 39.82
N THR A 293 -1.86 22.30 41.08
CA THR A 293 -1.09 21.82 42.25
C THR A 293 -1.77 20.69 43.01
N GLY A 294 -2.97 20.30 42.56
CA GLY A 294 -3.82 19.27 43.17
C GLY A 294 -5.13 19.13 42.40
N ASP A 295 -6.03 18.31 42.95
CA ASP A 295 -7.39 18.22 42.42
C ASP A 295 -8.13 19.54 42.64
N GLU A 296 -8.72 20.09 41.57
CA GLU A 296 -9.37 21.41 41.63
C GLU A 296 -10.61 21.50 40.73
N THR A 297 -11.46 22.47 41.04
CA THR A 297 -12.64 22.81 40.24
C THR A 297 -12.50 24.24 39.72
N ILE A 298 -12.61 24.39 38.41
CA ILE A 298 -12.44 25.66 37.72
C ILE A 298 -13.76 26.03 37.04
N LYS A 299 -14.33 27.17 37.43
CA LYS A 299 -15.51 27.73 36.78
C LYS A 299 -15.09 28.62 35.61
N VAL A 300 -15.66 28.38 34.44
CA VAL A 300 -15.46 29.17 33.22
C VAL A 300 -16.80 29.69 32.76
N GLU A 301 -16.87 30.99 32.47
CA GLU A 301 -18.07 31.66 31.97
C GLU A 301 -17.79 32.16 30.55
N LEU A 302 -18.61 31.73 29.60
CA LEU A 302 -18.46 32.08 28.18
C LEU A 302 -19.51 33.11 27.76
N PRO A 303 -19.12 34.26 27.19
CA PRO A 303 -20.05 35.15 26.53
C PRO A 303 -20.44 34.62 25.15
N LEU A 304 -21.68 34.92 24.73
CA LEU A 304 -22.12 34.67 23.36
C LEU A 304 -21.25 35.45 22.37
N ALA A 305 -20.82 34.77 21.31
CA ALA A 305 -20.07 35.40 20.24
C ALA A 305 -20.92 36.45 19.54
N ALA A 306 -20.36 37.63 19.30
CA ALA A 306 -21.02 38.63 18.48
C ALA A 306 -21.19 38.06 17.05
N LEU A 307 -22.42 38.06 16.53
CA LEU A 307 -22.69 37.74 15.13
C LEU A 307 -21.92 38.73 14.25
N MET A 308 -20.88 38.24 13.55
CA MET A 308 -20.26 38.93 12.42
C MET A 308 -21.07 38.74 11.15
#